data_AF-A0AAV4BV44-F1
#
_entry.id   AF-A0AAV4BV44-F1
#
_cell.length_a   1.000
_cell.length_b   1.000
_cell.length_c   1.000
_cell.angle_alpha   90.00
_cell.angle_beta   90.00
_cell.angle_gamma   90.00
#
_symmetry.space_group_name_H-M   'P 1'
#
loop_
_entity.id
_entity.type
_entity.pdbx_description
1 polymer ?
#
loop_
_entity_poly.entity_id
_entity_poly.type
_entity_poly.pdbx_seq_one_letter_code
_entity_poly.pdbx_strand_id
1 'polypeptide(L)'
;MCPDLYKSAKTVLRKCIKDSKRRHRDKIRDSFNTRDSKKLWSNLNLITQYKSAKQEAQCDDTTLPDRLNYFYARFDRDKTTTPAPLSCDEDPPFVITQHDVRCSLGKLRDKAAGPDNIKPRLLSNCRSQLASVLCFIFNWLLETSTVPICFKRSTIIPVPKKIFTFKSK
;
A
#
# COMPACT_ATOMS: atom_id res chain seq x y z
N MET A 1 -13.83 48.58 33.30
CA MET A 1 -12.94 47.73 32.47
C MET A 1 -12.52 48.55 31.27
N CYS A 2 -11.25 48.96 31.14
CA CYS A 2 -10.81 49.87 30.08
C CYS A 2 -11.00 49.24 28.69
N PRO A 3 -11.78 49.86 27.78
CA PRO A 3 -12.08 49.32 26.45
C PRO A 3 -10.84 48.96 25.62
N ASP A 4 -9.74 49.69 25.82
CA ASP A 4 -8.50 49.52 25.06
C ASP A 4 -7.68 48.30 25.49
N LEU A 5 -7.76 47.93 26.77
CA LEU A 5 -7.11 46.73 27.29
C LEU A 5 -7.79 45.46 26.73
N TYR A 6 -9.12 45.46 26.67
CA TYR A 6 -9.89 44.36 26.08
C TYR A 6 -9.60 44.20 24.57
N LYS A 7 -9.56 45.30 23.81
CA LYS A 7 -9.22 45.28 22.38
C LYS A 7 -7.81 44.74 22.14
N SER A 8 -6.84 45.16 22.95
CA SER A 8 -5.46 44.66 22.89
C SER A 8 -5.38 43.16 23.18
N ALA A 9 -5.96 42.70 24.30
CA ALA A 9 -5.99 41.29 24.67
C ALA A 9 -6.67 40.40 23.62
N LYS A 10 -7.79 40.86 23.04
CA LYS A 10 -8.50 40.17 21.95
C LYS A 10 -7.64 40.02 20.69
N THR A 11 -6.85 41.04 20.37
CA THR A 11 -5.95 41.03 19.21
C THR A 11 -4.80 40.05 19.42
N VAL A 12 -4.19 40.07 20.61
CA VAL A 12 -3.15 39.11 21.00
C VAL A 12 -3.68 37.68 20.92
N LEU A 13 -4.86 37.40 21.49
CA LEU A 13 -5.46 36.06 21.46
C LEU A 13 -5.67 35.57 20.02
N ARG A 14 -6.23 36.41 19.14
CA ARG A 14 -6.44 36.07 17.72
C ARG A 14 -5.12 35.76 17.01
N LYS A 15 -4.09 36.55 17.28
CA LYS A 15 -2.74 36.35 16.73
C LYS A 15 -2.16 35.01 17.22
N CYS A 16 -2.23 34.73 18.52
CA CYS A 16 -1.77 33.46 19.09
C CYS A 16 -2.50 32.25 18.48
N ILE A 17 -3.83 32.32 18.29
CA ILE A 17 -4.60 31.25 17.63
C ILE A 17 -4.13 31.04 16.19
N LYS A 18 -3.93 32.13 15.43
CA LYS A 18 -3.47 32.07 14.04
C LYS A 18 -2.08 31.44 13.96
N ASP A 19 -1.17 31.85 14.84
CA ASP A 19 0.20 31.36 14.90
C ASP A 19 0.26 29.88 15.31
N SER A 20 -0.58 29.46 16.26
CA SER A 20 -0.70 28.05 16.65
C SER A 20 -1.25 27.18 15.51
N LYS A 21 -2.28 27.65 14.79
CA LYS A 21 -2.81 26.95 13.60
C LYS A 21 -1.77 26.84 12.49
N ARG A 22 -1.00 27.90 12.24
CA ARG A 22 0.10 27.90 11.27
C ARG A 22 1.16 26.87 11.64
N ARG A 23 1.68 26.93 12.88
CA ARG A 23 2.68 25.96 13.38
C ARG A 23 2.21 24.51 13.26
N HIS A 24 0.94 24.24 13.54
CA HIS A 24 0.39 22.89 13.40
C HIS A 24 0.34 22.43 11.93
N ARG A 25 -0.09 23.29 11.00
CA ARG A 25 -0.08 22.98 9.56
C ARG A 25 1.32 22.76 9.02
N ASP A 26 2.26 23.61 9.42
CA ASP A 26 3.67 23.49 9.01
C ASP A 26 4.25 22.15 9.49
N LYS A 27 4.01 21.77 10.75
CA LYS A 27 4.41 20.45 11.29
C LYS A 27 3.82 19.27 10.51
N ILE A 28 2.55 19.35 10.12
CA ILE A 28 1.92 18.32 9.29
C ILE A 28 2.59 18.30 7.91
N ARG A 29 2.82 19.45 7.27
CA ARG A 29 3.49 19.54 5.96
C ARG A 29 4.91 19.00 5.99
N ASP A 30 5.71 19.35 6.99
CA ASP A 30 7.09 18.91 7.13
C ASP A 30 7.17 17.38 7.28
N SER A 31 6.19 16.78 7.94
CA SER A 31 6.12 15.32 8.04
C SER A 31 5.96 14.63 6.68
N PHE A 32 5.38 15.31 5.68
CA PHE A 32 5.24 14.74 4.34
C PHE A 32 6.58 14.65 3.59
N ASN A 33 7.56 15.44 3.99
CA ASN A 33 8.90 15.41 3.45
C ASN A 33 9.81 14.42 4.18
N THR A 34 9.35 13.78 5.25
CA THR A 34 10.11 12.76 5.97
C THR A 34 9.97 11.39 5.30
N ARG A 35 11.07 10.60 5.22
CA ARG A 35 11.05 9.20 4.75
C ARG A 35 10.39 8.22 5.74
N ASP A 36 9.51 8.71 6.63
CA ASP A 36 8.82 7.92 7.66
C ASP A 36 7.36 7.66 7.26
N SER A 37 7.13 6.47 6.69
CA SER A 37 5.80 6.05 6.24
C SER A 37 4.77 5.97 7.37
N LYS A 38 5.17 5.67 8.61
CA LYS A 38 4.23 5.56 9.73
C LYS A 38 3.67 6.93 10.10
N LYS A 39 4.53 7.96 10.14
CA LYS A 39 4.10 9.35 10.39
C LYS A 39 3.21 9.87 9.28
N LEU A 40 3.55 9.60 8.02
CA LEU A 40 2.71 9.90 6.86
C LEU A 40 1.30 9.34 7.02
N TRP A 41 1.18 8.04 7.29
CA TRP A 41 -0.12 7.38 7.45
C TRP A 41 -0.89 7.89 8.67
N SER A 42 -0.19 8.21 9.77
CA SER A 42 -0.83 8.82 10.95
C SER A 42 -1.42 10.19 10.63
N ASN A 43 -0.70 11.03 9.89
CA ASN A 43 -1.15 12.37 9.54
C ASN A 43 -2.25 12.36 8.50
N LEU A 44 -2.18 11.45 7.51
CA LEU A 44 -3.27 11.24 6.57
C LEU A 44 -4.56 10.88 7.32
N ASN A 45 -4.48 9.94 8.27
CA ASN A 45 -5.62 9.56 9.08
C ASN A 45 -6.16 10.70 9.96
N LEU A 46 -5.28 11.57 10.49
CA LEU A 46 -5.68 12.76 11.23
C LEU A 46 -6.47 13.75 10.37
N ILE A 47 -6.05 13.94 9.12
CA ILE A 47 -6.69 14.87 8.17
C ILE A 47 -8.02 14.32 7.68
N THR A 48 -8.06 13.05 7.28
CA THR A 48 -9.25 12.43 6.67
C THR A 48 -10.25 11.92 7.70
N GLN A 49 -9.82 11.74 8.96
CA GLN A 49 -10.59 11.09 10.03
C GLN A 49 -11.18 9.74 9.61
N TYR A 50 -10.54 9.06 8.65
CA TYR A 50 -11.05 7.84 8.02
C TYR A 50 -11.35 6.73 9.03
N LYS A 51 -10.59 6.62 10.12
CA LYS A 51 -10.85 5.62 11.18
C LYS A 51 -12.03 5.95 12.11
N SER A 52 -12.45 7.22 12.18
CA SER A 52 -13.56 7.65 13.04
C SER A 52 -14.92 7.41 12.38
N ALA A 53 -14.96 7.47 11.04
CA ALA A 53 -16.10 7.04 10.26
C ALA A 53 -16.07 5.53 10.13
N LYS A 54 -16.61 4.82 11.13
CA LYS A 54 -16.96 3.41 10.99
C LYS A 54 -18.16 3.35 10.03
N GLN A 55 -17.92 3.55 8.74
CA GLN A 55 -18.91 3.25 7.72
C GLN A 55 -19.14 1.74 7.79
N GLU A 56 -20.23 1.33 8.42
CA GLU A 56 -20.85 0.07 8.05
C GLU A 56 -21.12 0.18 6.56
N ALA A 57 -20.31 -0.50 5.76
CA ALA A 57 -20.52 -0.63 4.34
C ALA A 57 -21.79 -1.47 4.15
N GLN A 58 -22.95 -0.86 4.34
CA GLN A 58 -24.22 -1.34 3.82
C GLN A 58 -24.23 -0.98 2.34
N CYS A 59 -23.54 -1.80 1.55
CA CYS A 59 -23.72 -1.82 0.11
C CYS A 59 -24.40 -3.15 -0.21
N ASP A 60 -25.72 -3.06 -0.43
CA ASP A 60 -26.56 -4.20 -0.83
C ASP A 60 -26.35 -4.59 -2.31
N ASP A 61 -25.51 -3.84 -3.04
CA ASP A 61 -25.15 -4.13 -4.43
C ASP A 61 -24.11 -5.27 -4.46
N THR A 62 -24.63 -6.49 -4.56
CA THR A 62 -23.84 -7.71 -4.74
C THR A 62 -23.01 -7.71 -6.03
N THR A 63 -23.32 -6.82 -7.00
CA THR A 63 -22.59 -6.69 -8.26
C THR A 63 -21.44 -5.69 -8.20
N LEU A 64 -21.33 -4.90 -7.13
CA LEU A 64 -20.29 -3.88 -6.98
C LEU A 64 -18.86 -4.46 -7.09
N PRO A 65 -18.52 -5.59 -6.45
CA PRO A 65 -17.18 -6.17 -6.59
C PRO A 65 -16.83 -6.51 -8.04
N ASP A 66 -17.78 -7.06 -8.79
CA ASP A 66 -17.58 -7.43 -10.20
C ASP A 66 -17.44 -6.18 -11.09
N ARG A 67 -18.24 -5.13 -10.82
CA ARG A 67 -18.11 -3.84 -11.53
C ARG A 67 -16.75 -3.18 -11.27
N LEU A 68 -16.28 -3.18 -10.02
CA LEU A 68 -14.96 -2.65 -9.67
C LEU A 68 -13.85 -3.48 -10.33
N ASN A 69 -13.96 -4.81 -10.26
CA ASN A 69 -12.99 -5.71 -10.89
C ASN A 69 -12.92 -5.47 -12.40
N TYR A 70 -14.07 -5.34 -13.08
CA TYR A 70 -14.12 -5.00 -14.51
C TYR A 70 -13.49 -3.64 -14.80
N PHE A 71 -13.82 -2.61 -14.01
CA PHE A 71 -13.32 -1.26 -14.20
C PHE A 71 -11.80 -1.16 -14.04
N TYR A 72 -11.23 -1.83 -13.04
CA TYR A 72 -9.78 -1.78 -12.81
C TYR A 72 -9.00 -2.76 -13.69
N ALA A 73 -9.56 -3.92 -14.05
CA ALA A 73 -8.90 -4.87 -14.96
C ALA A 73 -8.84 -4.38 -16.41
N ARG A 74 -9.57 -3.33 -16.81
CA ARG A 74 -9.54 -2.79 -18.18
C ARG A 74 -8.13 -2.36 -18.61
N PHE A 75 -7.31 -1.87 -17.68
CA PHE A 75 -5.94 -1.45 -17.95
C PHE A 75 -5.02 -2.62 -18.33
N ASP A 76 -5.33 -3.84 -17.91
CA ASP A 76 -4.57 -5.05 -18.27
C ASP A 76 -5.05 -5.68 -19.58
N ARG A 77 -6.30 -5.41 -19.97
CA ARG A 77 -6.93 -5.96 -21.18
C ARG A 77 -6.51 -5.21 -22.42
N ASP A 78 -6.49 -3.88 -22.34
CA ASP A 78 -6.14 -3.01 -23.45
C ASP A 78 -4.67 -2.63 -23.35
N LYS A 79 -3.78 -3.55 -23.75
CA LYS A 79 -2.32 -3.30 -23.88
C LYS A 79 -1.97 -2.27 -24.97
N THR A 80 -2.95 -1.50 -25.47
CA THR A 80 -2.80 -0.55 -26.56
C THR A 80 -2.17 0.76 -26.10
N THR A 81 -2.16 1.04 -24.80
CA THR A 81 -1.44 2.19 -24.25
C THR A 81 -0.02 1.77 -23.92
N THR A 82 0.88 1.90 -24.90
CA THR A 82 2.31 1.94 -24.62
C THR A 82 2.54 3.05 -23.60
N PRO A 83 3.05 2.76 -22.39
CA PRO A 83 3.34 3.81 -21.43
C PRO A 83 4.33 4.78 -22.09
N ALA A 84 4.01 6.07 -22.05
CA ALA A 84 4.93 7.10 -22.52
C ALA A 84 6.27 6.90 -21.79
N PRO A 85 7.41 6.92 -22.48
CA PRO A 85 8.70 6.75 -21.83
C PRO A 85 8.82 7.82 -20.75
N LEU A 86 8.88 7.40 -19.49
CA LEU A 86 9.33 8.30 -18.45
C LEU A 86 10.79 8.58 -18.76
N SER A 87 11.11 9.84 -19.04
CA SER A 87 12.48 10.34 -19.11
C SER A 87 13.08 10.22 -17.72
N CYS A 88 13.53 9.02 -17.38
CA CYS A 88 14.32 8.74 -16.19
C CYS A 88 15.77 8.79 -16.64
N ASP A 89 16.57 9.62 -15.98
CA ASP A 89 18.03 9.57 -16.05
C ASP A 89 18.49 8.11 -15.92
N GLU A 90 19.53 7.74 -16.68
CA GLU A 90 20.08 6.39 -16.87
C GLU A 90 20.53 5.74 -15.55
N ASP A 91 19.59 5.42 -14.66
CA ASP A 91 19.83 4.56 -13.52
C ASP A 91 20.17 3.16 -14.05
N PRO A 92 21.21 2.51 -13.51
CA PRO A 92 21.59 1.18 -13.95
C PRO A 92 20.38 0.23 -13.85
N PRO A 93 20.23 -0.68 -14.83
CA PRO A 93 19.08 -1.58 -14.88
C PRO A 93 18.98 -2.36 -13.57
N PHE A 94 17.76 -2.45 -13.04
CA PHE A 94 17.50 -3.17 -11.80
C PHE A 94 17.76 -4.67 -12.01
N VAL A 95 18.77 -5.20 -11.30
CA VAL A 95 19.15 -6.62 -11.36
C VAL A 95 18.90 -7.26 -10.01
N ILE A 96 18.19 -8.40 -10.03
CA ILE A 96 18.00 -9.24 -8.85
C ILE A 96 19.22 -10.13 -8.67
N THR A 97 19.82 -10.15 -7.49
CA THR A 97 20.94 -11.04 -7.19
C THR A 97 20.48 -12.37 -6.56
N GLN A 98 21.30 -13.42 -6.65
CA GLN A 98 21.02 -14.68 -5.95
C GLN A 98 20.90 -14.50 -4.44
N HIS A 99 21.65 -13.55 -3.86
CA HIS A 99 21.57 -13.23 -2.43
C HIS A 99 20.18 -12.69 -2.08
N ASP A 100 19.64 -11.79 -2.89
CA ASP A 100 18.29 -11.23 -2.69
C ASP A 100 17.22 -12.31 -2.74
N VAL A 101 17.33 -13.25 -3.69
CA VAL A 101 16.42 -14.39 -3.79
C VAL A 101 16.53 -15.27 -2.54
N ARG A 102 17.74 -15.62 -2.09
CA ARG A 102 17.93 -16.42 -0.87
C ARG A 102 17.33 -15.77 0.36
N CYS A 103 17.57 -14.47 0.53
CA CYS A 103 17.04 -13.68 1.63
C CYS A 103 15.51 -13.60 1.56
N SER A 104 14.94 -13.44 0.37
CA SER A 104 13.50 -13.41 0.15
C SER A 104 12.83 -14.75 0.46
N LEU A 105 13.41 -15.85 -0.01
CA LEU A 105 12.94 -17.21 0.30
C LEU A 105 13.05 -17.53 1.80
N GLY A 106 14.10 -17.05 2.47
CA GLY A 106 14.28 -17.23 3.91
C GLY A 106 13.29 -16.43 4.77
N LYS A 107 12.64 -15.40 4.22
CA LYS A 107 11.62 -14.59 4.92
C LYS A 107 10.21 -15.16 4.75
N LEU A 108 10.04 -16.23 3.98
CA LEU A 108 8.74 -16.85 3.76
C LEU A 108 8.16 -17.38 5.07
N ARG A 109 6.88 -17.08 5.31
CA ARG A 109 6.12 -17.61 6.45
C ARG A 109 5.43 -18.90 6.05
N ASP A 110 5.15 -19.74 7.03
CA ASP A 110 4.36 -20.95 6.80
C ASP A 110 2.90 -20.55 6.48
N LYS A 111 2.53 -20.67 5.21
CA LYS A 111 1.22 -20.29 4.65
C LYS A 111 0.66 -21.46 3.84
N ALA A 112 -0.63 -21.36 3.52
CA ALA A 112 -1.28 -22.32 2.62
C ALA A 112 -0.53 -22.41 1.29
N ALA A 113 -0.48 -23.61 0.72
CA ALA A 113 0.14 -23.83 -0.58
C ALA A 113 -0.67 -23.15 -1.69
N GLY A 114 0.03 -22.74 -2.75
CA GLY A 114 -0.59 -22.18 -3.95
C GLY A 114 -1.28 -23.24 -4.81
N PRO A 115 -1.70 -22.88 -6.03
CA PRO A 115 -2.28 -23.82 -7.01
C PRO A 115 -1.29 -24.91 -7.46
N ASP A 116 0.00 -24.70 -7.25
CA ASP A 116 1.09 -25.65 -7.49
C ASP A 116 1.26 -26.67 -6.35
N ASN A 117 0.52 -26.51 -5.24
CA ASN A 117 0.63 -27.30 -4.02
C ASN A 117 2.04 -27.28 -3.39
N ILE A 118 2.85 -26.26 -3.68
CA ILE A 118 4.18 -26.11 -3.10
C ILE A 118 4.07 -25.27 -1.83
N LYS A 119 4.49 -25.86 -0.69
CA LYS A 119 4.50 -25.12 0.59
C LYS A 119 5.65 -24.11 0.61
N PRO A 120 5.43 -22.88 1.11
CA PRO A 120 6.50 -21.89 1.28
C PRO A 120 7.67 -22.39 2.14
N ARG A 121 7.38 -23.30 3.09
CA ARG A 121 8.40 -23.95 3.92
C ARG A 121 9.40 -24.76 3.11
N LEU A 122 8.95 -25.43 2.03
CA LEU A 122 9.84 -26.18 1.13
C LEU A 122 10.78 -25.22 0.40
N LEU A 123 10.24 -24.11 -0.12
CA LEU A 123 11.02 -23.07 -0.79
C LEU A 123 12.07 -22.44 0.14
N SER A 124 11.72 -22.21 1.40
CA SER A 124 12.65 -21.70 2.42
C SER A 124 13.78 -22.71 2.71
N ASN A 125 13.47 -24.01 2.80
CA ASN A 125 14.47 -25.06 3.05
C ASN A 125 15.40 -25.24 1.84
N CYS A 126 14.86 -25.18 0.62
CA CYS A 126 15.60 -25.36 -0.62
C CYS A 126 16.15 -24.03 -1.20
N ARG A 127 16.19 -22.96 -0.39
CA ARG A 127 16.58 -21.63 -0.86
C ARG A 127 17.96 -21.58 -1.50
N SER A 128 18.89 -22.41 -1.05
CA SER A 128 20.23 -22.48 -1.61
C SER A 128 20.25 -23.03 -3.03
N GLN A 129 19.46 -24.06 -3.28
CA GLN A 129 19.38 -24.77 -4.56
C GLN A 129 18.55 -23.98 -5.56
N LEU A 130 17.47 -23.34 -5.11
CA LEU A 130 16.54 -22.60 -5.97
C LEU A 130 17.01 -21.20 -6.33
N ALA A 131 17.92 -20.60 -5.57
CA ALA A 131 18.32 -19.20 -5.74
C ALA A 131 18.89 -18.88 -7.12
N SER A 132 19.74 -19.75 -7.67
CA SER A 132 20.36 -19.52 -8.98
C SER A 132 19.33 -19.55 -10.10
N VAL A 133 18.49 -20.59 -10.13
CA VAL A 133 17.47 -20.78 -11.15
C VAL A 133 16.41 -19.69 -11.10
N LEU A 134 15.91 -19.37 -9.90
CA LEU A 134 14.91 -18.30 -9.73
C LEU A 134 15.48 -16.92 -10.05
N CYS A 135 16.74 -16.64 -9.70
CA CYS A 135 17.42 -15.41 -10.07
C CYS A 135 17.50 -15.25 -11.59
N PHE A 136 17.89 -16.31 -12.31
CA PHE A 136 17.91 -16.31 -13.77
C PHE A 136 16.52 -16.04 -14.35
N ILE A 137 15.50 -16.77 -13.89
CA ILE A 137 14.12 -16.59 -14.35
C ILE A 137 13.67 -15.15 -14.10
N PHE A 138 13.82 -14.61 -12.90
CA PHE A 138 13.32 -13.26 -12.58
C PHE A 138 14.01 -12.17 -13.40
N ASN A 139 15.33 -12.24 -13.58
CA ASN A 139 16.03 -11.27 -14.42
C ASN A 139 15.60 -11.37 -15.90
N TRP A 140 15.38 -12.60 -16.41
CA TRP A 140 14.84 -12.80 -17.76
C TRP A 140 13.42 -12.22 -17.93
N LEU A 141 12.57 -12.37 -16.92
CA LEU A 141 11.22 -11.77 -16.92
C LEU A 141 11.27 -10.24 -16.91
N LEU A 142 12.22 -9.65 -16.17
CA LEU A 142 12.42 -8.19 -16.13
C LEU A 142 12.92 -7.67 -17.48
N GLU A 143 13.92 -8.32 -18.07
CA GLU A 143 14.49 -7.96 -19.36
C GLU A 143 13.45 -8.02 -20.49
N THR A 144 12.64 -9.08 -20.51
CA THR A 144 11.59 -9.26 -21.53
C THR A 144 10.33 -8.46 -21.24
N SER A 145 10.17 -7.94 -20.01
CA SER A 145 8.92 -7.35 -19.53
C SER A 145 7.69 -8.26 -19.74
N THR A 146 7.90 -9.58 -19.73
CA THR A 146 6.84 -10.57 -19.89
C THR A 146 6.69 -11.42 -18.64
N VAL A 147 5.45 -11.76 -18.28
CA VAL A 147 5.15 -12.63 -17.15
C VAL A 147 4.32 -13.81 -17.65
N PRO A 148 4.79 -15.06 -17.46
CA PRO A 148 4.08 -16.27 -17.82
C PRO A 148 2.66 -16.29 -17.28
N ILE A 149 1.72 -16.81 -18.07
CA ILE A 149 0.30 -16.89 -17.69
C ILE A 149 0.12 -17.71 -16.41
N CYS A 150 0.92 -18.76 -16.20
CA CYS A 150 0.86 -19.57 -14.98
C CYS A 150 1.15 -18.75 -13.70
N PHE A 151 1.98 -17.71 -13.76
CA PHE A 151 2.28 -16.84 -12.62
C PHE A 151 1.12 -15.87 -12.31
N LYS A 152 0.21 -15.67 -13.28
CA LYS A 152 -0.99 -14.85 -13.12
C LYS A 152 -2.19 -15.66 -12.60
N ARG A 153 -2.09 -16.99 -12.53
CA ARG A 153 -3.17 -17.84 -12.03
C ARG A 153 -3.15 -17.87 -10.50
N SER A 154 -4.32 -17.70 -9.89
CA SER A 154 -4.50 -17.82 -8.44
C SER A 154 -5.74 -18.64 -8.11
N THR A 155 -5.75 -19.25 -6.93
CA THR A 155 -6.92 -20.00 -6.43
C THR A 155 -7.76 -19.08 -5.56
N ILE A 156 -9.00 -18.82 -5.96
CA ILE A 156 -9.95 -18.02 -5.18
C ILE A 156 -10.77 -18.96 -4.32
N ILE A 157 -10.48 -18.97 -3.02
CA ILE A 157 -11.22 -19.77 -2.03
C ILE A 157 -12.05 -18.80 -1.18
N PRO A 158 -13.39 -18.84 -1.22
CA PRO A 158 -14.22 -18.00 -0.37
C PRO A 158 -14.04 -18.40 1.10
N VAL A 159 -13.68 -17.43 1.95
CA VAL A 159 -13.52 -17.62 3.40
C VAL A 159 -14.60 -16.83 4.13
N PRO A 160 -15.51 -17.48 4.87
CA PRO A 160 -16.51 -16.79 5.68
C PRO A 160 -15.83 -15.89 6.73
N LYS A 161 -16.19 -14.60 6.73
CA LYS A 161 -15.73 -13.67 7.78
C LYS A 161 -16.59 -13.84 9.03
N LYS A 162 -15.97 -13.78 10.21
CA LYS A 162 -16.72 -13.72 11.48
C LYS A 162 -17.49 -12.41 11.53
N ILE A 163 -18.82 -12.50 11.64
CA ILE A 163 -19.69 -11.33 11.87
C ILE A 163 -19.58 -11.00 13.36
N PHE A 164 -19.10 -9.80 13.68
CA PHE A 164 -19.12 -9.30 15.06
C PHE A 164 -20.57 -8.95 15.42
N THR A 165 -21.26 -9.86 16.11
CA THR A 165 -22.56 -9.56 16.73
C THR A 165 -22.32 -8.69 17.95
N PHE A 166 -22.83 -7.45 17.93
CA PHE A 166 -22.84 -6.58 19.10
C PHE A 166 -23.82 -7.19 20.12
N LYS A 167 -23.32 -7.75 21.22
CA LYS A 167 -24.17 -8.07 22.37
C LYS A 167 -24.41 -6.75 23.11
N SER A 168 -25.63 -6.23 23.06
CA SER A 168 -26.06 -5.17 23.99
C SER A 168 -25.98 -5.75 25.40
N LYS A 169 -25.25 -5.08 26.28
CA LYS A 169 -25.53 -5.14 27.71
C LYS A 169 -26.73 -4.26 28.02
#